data_AF-A0A453KWW8-F1
#
_entry.id   AF-A0A453KWW8-F1
#
_cell.length_a   1.000
_cell.length_b   1.000
_cell.length_c   1.000
_cell.angle_alpha   90.00
_cell.angle_beta   90.00
_cell.angle_gamma   90.00
#
_symmetry.space_group_name_H-M   'P 1'
#
loop_
_entity.id
_entity.type
_entity.pdbx_description
1 polymer ?
#
loop_
_entity_poly.entity_id
_entity_poly.type
_entity_poly.pdbx_seq_one_letter_code
_entity_poly.pdbx_strand_id
1 'polypeptide(L)'
;GISAPLHGGLSQNDPMEEDLVTRLPFAMIDDIADGSPAALDGLLLGDEIVKFGSVEAGGRLQERLVSEALTSEDNQVSLLIIRQGSPMNLTITPRKWHGRGLMGCHFRIL
;
A
#
# COMPACT_ATOMS: atom_id res chain seq x y z
N GLY A 1 -32.26 -39.07 -21.02
CA GLY A 1 -32.50 -39.29 -19.59
C GLY A 1 -31.18 -39.48 -18.89
N ILE A 2 -31.05 -38.84 -17.72
CA ILE A 2 -30.04 -38.94 -16.64
C ILE A 2 -28.59 -38.55 -16.99
N SER A 3 -28.11 -37.37 -16.57
CA SER A 3 -27.57 -36.98 -15.24
C SER A 3 -26.25 -37.66 -14.87
N ALA A 4 -25.19 -36.85 -14.88
CA ALA A 4 -24.03 -37.00 -13.99
C ALA A 4 -23.68 -35.60 -13.45
N PRO A 5 -23.66 -35.40 -12.12
CA PRO A 5 -23.17 -34.16 -11.53
C PRO A 5 -21.65 -34.28 -11.30
N LEU A 6 -20.86 -33.43 -11.95
CA LEU A 6 -19.46 -33.25 -11.58
C LEU A 6 -19.40 -32.19 -10.48
N HIS A 7 -19.34 -32.66 -9.24
CA HIS A 7 -18.75 -31.91 -8.13
C HIS A 7 -17.31 -31.55 -8.52
N GLY A 8 -16.97 -30.27 -8.51
CA GLY A 8 -15.62 -29.83 -8.83
C GLY A 8 -15.35 -28.40 -8.41
N GLY A 9 -14.97 -28.22 -7.15
CA GLY A 9 -14.05 -27.16 -6.74
C GLY A 9 -14.63 -25.77 -6.51
N LEU A 10 -15.43 -25.60 -5.45
CA LEU A 10 -15.38 -24.34 -4.70
C LEU A 10 -14.30 -24.49 -3.62
N SER A 11 -13.07 -24.14 -3.99
CA SER A 11 -12.06 -23.70 -3.02
C SER A 11 -11.04 -22.86 -3.79
N GLN A 12 -11.48 -21.69 -4.23
CA GLN A 12 -10.56 -20.58 -4.39
C GLN A 12 -10.38 -20.00 -3.00
N ASN A 13 -9.54 -20.64 -2.19
CA ASN A 13 -8.87 -19.92 -1.13
C ASN A 13 -7.92 -18.97 -1.84
N ASP A 14 -8.38 -17.75 -2.12
CA ASP A 14 -7.48 -16.68 -2.54
C ASP A 14 -6.45 -16.51 -1.41
N PRO A 15 -5.16 -16.86 -1.63
CA PRO A 15 -4.12 -16.72 -0.59
C PRO A 15 -3.83 -15.25 -0.26
N MET A 16 -4.59 -14.33 -0.86
CA MET A 16 -4.44 -12.90 -0.73
C MET A 16 -5.16 -12.35 0.51
N GLU A 17 -6.06 -13.10 1.17
CA GLU A 17 -6.81 -12.60 2.33
C GLU A 17 -6.12 -12.93 3.67
N GLU A 18 -5.57 -14.13 3.84
CA GLU A 18 -4.97 -14.55 5.15
C GLU A 18 -3.67 -13.82 5.51
N ASP A 19 -2.85 -13.44 4.52
CA ASP A 19 -1.56 -12.79 4.75
C ASP A 19 -1.71 -11.29 5.11
N LEU A 20 -2.81 -10.66 4.68
CA LEU A 20 -3.11 -9.24 4.98
C LEU A 20 -3.68 -9.07 6.38
N VAL A 21 -4.45 -10.05 6.84
CA VAL A 21 -5.04 -10.07 8.20
C VAL A 21 -3.95 -10.25 9.28
N THR A 22 -2.76 -10.75 8.93
CA THR A 22 -1.65 -10.95 9.87
C THR A 22 -0.59 -9.85 9.84
N ARG A 23 -0.50 -9.05 8.77
CA ARG A 23 0.45 -7.94 8.70
C ARG A 23 -0.16 -6.66 9.31
N LEU A 24 0.36 -6.29 10.48
CA LEU A 24 -0.01 -5.05 11.16
C LEU A 24 0.49 -3.82 10.37
N PRO A 25 -0.29 -2.74 10.31
CA PRO A 25 0.18 -1.48 9.74
C PRO A 25 1.35 -0.93 10.57
N PHE A 26 2.37 -0.40 9.90
CA PHE A 26 3.54 0.20 10.56
C PHE A 26 3.54 1.72 10.52
N ALA A 27 2.69 2.32 9.69
CA ALA A 27 2.55 3.77 9.59
C ALA A 27 1.13 4.15 9.22
N MET A 28 0.78 5.42 9.42
CA MET A 28 -0.46 6.02 8.96
C MET A 28 -0.15 7.32 8.22
N ILE A 29 -0.92 7.61 7.17
CA ILE A 29 -0.86 8.90 6.49
C ILE A 29 -1.65 9.94 7.30
N ASP A 30 -0.95 10.93 7.85
CA ASP A 30 -1.54 12.00 8.67
C ASP A 30 -1.44 13.39 8.03
N ASP A 31 -0.71 13.53 6.91
CA ASP A 31 -0.68 14.73 6.10
C ASP A 31 -0.49 14.39 4.61
N ILE A 32 -1.20 15.09 3.73
CA ILE A 32 -1.07 15.00 2.28
C ILE A 32 -1.20 16.40 1.69
N ALA A 33 -0.22 16.80 0.89
CA ALA A 33 -0.25 18.07 0.19
C ALA A 33 -1.09 17.99 -1.10
N ASP A 34 -1.82 19.07 -1.39
CA ASP A 34 -2.64 19.18 -2.60
C ASP A 34 -1.80 19.10 -3.88
N GLY A 35 -2.31 18.35 -4.87
CA GLY A 35 -1.62 18.16 -6.16
C GLY A 35 -0.28 17.40 -6.05
N SER A 36 -0.01 16.77 -4.91
CA SER A 36 1.15 15.89 -4.74
C SER A 36 0.96 14.54 -5.43
N PRO A 37 2.05 13.80 -5.69
CA PRO A 37 1.97 12.43 -6.19
C PRO A 37 1.10 11.54 -5.30
N ALA A 38 1.19 11.66 -3.97
CA ALA A 38 0.34 10.93 -3.04
C ALA A 38 -1.15 11.22 -3.26
N ALA A 39 -1.54 12.50 -3.35
CA ALA A 39 -2.93 12.88 -3.60
C ALA A 39 -3.43 12.39 -4.97
N LEU A 40 -2.61 12.56 -6.01
CA LEU A 40 -2.97 12.20 -7.39
C LEU A 40 -3.04 10.69 -7.61
N ASP A 41 -2.22 9.92 -6.90
CA ASP A 41 -2.18 8.46 -6.99
C ASP A 41 -3.16 7.79 -5.99
N GLY A 42 -3.95 8.59 -5.26
CA GLY A 42 -5.12 8.13 -4.52
C GLY A 42 -4.89 7.74 -3.06
N LEU A 43 -3.76 8.13 -2.46
CA LEU A 43 -3.59 8.09 -1.01
C LEU A 43 -4.52 9.11 -0.33
N LEU A 44 -5.04 8.73 0.83
CA LEU A 44 -5.93 9.55 1.65
C LEU A 44 -5.42 9.64 3.09
N LEU A 45 -5.85 10.68 3.80
CA LEU A 45 -5.62 10.81 5.23
C LEU A 45 -6.28 9.66 5.98
N GLY A 46 -5.55 9.08 6.93
CA GLY A 46 -5.98 7.92 7.70
C GLY A 46 -5.72 6.58 7.03
N ASP A 47 -5.12 6.54 5.83
CA ASP A 47 -4.63 5.28 5.28
C ASP A 47 -3.54 4.69 6.17
N GLU A 48 -3.71 3.44 6.57
CA GLU A 48 -2.73 2.71 7.36
C GLU A 48 -1.86 1.86 6.44
N ILE A 49 -0.56 2.08 6.46
CA ILE A 49 0.40 1.45 5.57
C ILE A 49 0.89 0.14 6.17
N VAL A 50 0.64 -0.94 5.43
CA VAL A 50 1.12 -2.29 5.78
C VAL A 50 2.38 -2.64 4.99
N LYS A 51 2.46 -2.18 3.72
CA LYS A 51 3.63 -2.36 2.86
C LYS A 51 3.80 -1.17 1.90
N PHE A 52 5.05 -0.80 1.65
CA PHE A 52 5.43 0.20 0.65
C PHE A 52 6.60 -0.34 -0.17
N GLY A 53 6.34 -0.84 -1.39
CA GLY A 53 7.34 -1.51 -2.21
C GLY A 53 7.93 -2.71 -1.48
N SER A 54 9.24 -2.68 -1.23
CA SER A 54 9.95 -3.70 -0.43
C SER A 54 9.91 -3.47 1.09
N VAL A 55 9.33 -2.35 1.55
CA VAL A 55 9.32 -1.93 2.96
C VAL A 55 8.10 -2.49 3.68
N GLU A 56 8.37 -3.20 4.78
CA GLU A 56 7.40 -3.74 5.73
C GLU A 56 7.82 -3.34 7.15
N ALA A 57 6.95 -3.59 8.14
CA ALA A 57 7.20 -3.32 9.56
C ALA A 57 8.59 -3.82 10.03
N GLY A 58 9.26 -3.04 10.88
CA GLY A 58 10.58 -3.40 11.41
C GLY A 58 11.42 -2.20 11.83
N GLY A 59 12.74 -2.37 11.84
CA GLY A 59 13.68 -1.30 12.19
C GLY A 59 13.91 -0.30 11.06
N ARG A 60 14.31 0.93 11.43
CA ARG A 60 14.74 2.00 10.50
C ARG A 60 13.70 2.34 9.43
N LEU A 61 12.41 2.28 9.78
CA LEU A 61 11.30 2.44 8.84
C LEU A 61 11.37 3.74 8.04
N GLN A 62 11.60 4.87 8.69
CA GLN A 62 11.69 6.17 8.00
C GLN A 62 12.78 6.18 6.93
N GLU A 63 13.98 5.69 7.24
CA GLU A 63 15.09 5.64 6.31
C GLU A 63 14.81 4.69 5.15
N ARG A 64 14.18 3.54 5.42
CA ARG A 64 13.81 2.56 4.39
C ARG A 64 12.72 3.10 3.47
N LEU A 65 11.70 3.78 3.99
CA LEU A 65 10.65 4.43 3.19
C LEU A 65 11.24 5.49 2.26
N VAL A 66 12.10 6.35 2.80
CA VAL A 66 12.79 7.38 2.02
C VAL A 66 13.68 6.73 0.95
N SER A 67 14.45 5.71 1.32
CA SER A 67 15.31 4.99 0.38
C SER A 67 14.49 4.36 -0.75
N GLU A 68 13.40 3.66 -0.45
CA GLU A 68 12.54 3.02 -1.44
C GLU A 68 11.92 4.05 -2.39
N ALA A 69 11.43 5.18 -1.87
CA ALA A 69 10.87 6.24 -2.69
C ALA A 69 11.91 6.90 -3.61
N LEU A 70 13.15 7.06 -3.14
CA LEU A 70 14.25 7.60 -3.95
C LEU A 70 14.73 6.60 -5.02
N THR A 71 14.86 5.31 -4.68
CA THR A 71 15.30 4.29 -5.64
C THR A 71 14.26 4.02 -6.71
N SER A 72 12.99 4.29 -6.41
CA SER A 72 11.85 4.12 -7.31
C SER A 72 11.36 5.45 -7.88
N GLU A 73 12.18 6.49 -7.90
CA GLU A 73 11.83 7.76 -8.56
C GLU A 73 11.41 7.48 -10.03
N ASP A 74 10.30 8.09 -10.43
CA ASP A 74 9.62 7.93 -11.72
C ASP A 74 9.16 6.49 -12.06
N ASN A 75 9.20 5.58 -11.09
CA ASN A 75 8.73 4.20 -11.23
C ASN A 75 7.57 3.91 -10.27
N GLN A 76 6.68 3.02 -10.68
CA GLN A 76 5.51 2.65 -9.87
C GLN A 76 5.92 1.73 -8.72
N VAL A 77 5.48 2.07 -7.52
CA VAL A 77 5.67 1.33 -6.28
C VAL A 77 4.31 0.85 -5.79
N SER A 78 4.19 -0.44 -5.51
CA SER A 78 2.97 -1.00 -4.93
C SER A 78 2.87 -0.70 -3.45
N LEU A 79 1.69 -0.32 -2.98
CA LEU A 79 1.37 -0.22 -1.56
C LEU A 79 0.28 -1.21 -1.20
N LEU A 80 0.40 -1.72 0.02
CA LEU A 80 -0.68 -2.38 0.70
C LEU A 80 -1.09 -1.51 1.87
N ILE A 81 -2.35 -1.14 1.90
CA ILE A 81 -2.92 -0.28 2.94
C ILE A 81 -4.13 -0.92 3.59
N ILE A 82 -4.53 -0.41 4.75
CA ILE A 82 -5.85 -0.61 5.33
C ILE A 82 -6.55 0.75 5.30
N ARG A 83 -7.74 0.78 4.70
CA ARG A 83 -8.60 1.96 4.62
C ARG A 83 -9.98 1.57 5.14
N GLN A 84 -10.44 2.25 6.19
CA GLN A 84 -11.72 1.98 6.84
C GLN A 84 -11.87 0.50 7.27
N GLY A 85 -10.77 -0.12 7.71
CA GLY A 85 -10.74 -1.53 8.13
C GLY A 85 -10.67 -2.56 7.00
N SER A 86 -10.66 -2.13 5.74
CA SER A 86 -10.50 -3.03 4.58
C SER A 86 -9.08 -2.92 4.01
N PRO A 87 -8.39 -4.05 3.74
CA PRO A 87 -7.14 -4.01 3.02
C PRO A 87 -7.36 -3.58 1.56
N MET A 88 -6.45 -2.78 1.01
CA MET A 88 -6.48 -2.31 -0.37
C MET A 88 -5.06 -2.28 -0.95
N ASN A 89 -4.93 -2.63 -2.24
CA ASN A 89 -3.70 -2.43 -2.98
C ASN A 89 -3.80 -1.11 -3.75
N LEU A 90 -2.81 -0.25 -3.56
CA LEU A 90 -2.63 0.97 -4.32
C LEU A 90 -1.29 0.94 -5.01
N THR A 91 -1.09 1.89 -5.90
CA THR A 91 0.20 2.13 -6.51
C THR A 91 0.48 3.61 -6.51
N ILE A 92 1.71 3.98 -6.20
CA ILE A 92 2.17 5.36 -6.25
C ILE A 92 3.43 5.43 -7.09
N THR A 93 3.64 6.54 -7.75
CA THR A 93 4.89 6.81 -8.47
C THR A 93 5.56 8.00 -7.80
N PRO A 94 6.61 7.77 -6.98
CA PRO A 94 7.42 8.84 -6.42
C PRO A 94 8.01 9.66 -7.56
N ARG A 95 7.74 10.97 -7.59
CA ARG A 95 8.18 11.84 -8.69
C ARG A 95 8.34 13.27 -8.22
N LYS A 96 9.18 14.04 -8.92
CA LYS A 96 9.30 15.48 -8.66
C LYS A 96 7.96 16.17 -8.90
N TRP A 97 7.64 17.11 -8.03
CA TRP A 97 6.43 17.92 -8.09
C TRP A 97 6.73 19.31 -7.53
N HIS A 98 5.73 20.19 -7.48
CA HIS A 98 5.94 21.60 -7.09
C HIS A 98 6.23 21.80 -5.58
N GLY A 99 6.13 20.74 -4.77
CA GLY A 99 6.40 20.76 -3.34
C GLY A 99 7.72 20.09 -2.95
N ARG A 100 7.81 19.63 -1.69
CA ARG A 100 9.02 18.98 -1.15
C ARG A 100 8.95 17.47 -1.27
N GLY A 101 10.10 16.84 -1.53
CA GLY A 101 10.23 15.39 -1.64
C GLY A 101 9.56 14.82 -2.90
N LEU A 102 9.40 13.51 -2.96
CA LEU A 102 8.88 12.79 -4.14
C LEU A 102 7.42 12.35 -4.02
N MET A 103 6.83 12.44 -2.83
CA MET A 103 5.49 11.91 -2.57
C MET A 103 4.51 12.98 -2.11
N GLY A 104 4.96 13.93 -1.29
CA GLY A 104 4.12 14.99 -0.73
C GLY A 104 3.11 14.52 0.31
N CYS A 105 3.46 13.47 1.06
CA CYS A 105 2.73 13.03 2.25
C CYS A 105 3.68 12.80 3.42
N HIS A 106 3.11 12.70 4.63
CA HIS A 106 3.84 12.34 5.84
C HIS A 106 3.43 10.94 6.33
N PHE A 107 4.42 10.13 6.68
CA PHE A 107 4.23 8.82 7.28
C PHE A 107 4.44 8.94 8.79
N ARG A 108 3.35 8.87 9.56
CA ARG A 108 3.42 8.74 11.01
C ARG A 108 3.60 7.28 11.40
N ILE A 109 4.80 6.93 11.85
CA ILE A 109 5.10 5.57 12.32
C ILE A 109 4.24 5.23 13.56
N LEU A 110 3.72 4.00 13.60
CA LEU A 110 2.87 3.46 14.67
C LEU A 110 3.67 2.71 15.75
#